data_AF-A0A368KM44-F1
#
_entry.id   AF-A0A368KM44-F1
#
_cell.length_a   1.000
_cell.length_b   1.000
_cell.length_c   1.000
_cell.angle_alpha   90.00
_cell.angle_beta   90.00
_cell.angle_gamma   90.00
#
_symmetry.space_group_name_H-M   'P 1'
#
loop_
_entity.id
_entity.type
_entity.pdbx_description
1 polymer ?
#
loop_
_entity_poly.entity_id
_entity_poly.type
_entity_poly.pdbx_seq_one_letter_code
_entity_poly.pdbx_strand_id
1 'polypeptide(L)' 'MNIYRTVIDHMMIEPFSAHGENAWLLSVLQLGGHLNVTGTGNPFKAVVSDLRDRNIAPCAVARVAQLLNTASEQWESH' A
#
# COMPACT_ATOMS: atom_id res chain seq x y z
N MET A 1 -3.15 9.68 10.93
CA MET A 1 -3.46 8.26 10.64
C MET A 1 -2.32 7.69 9.82
N ASN A 2 -1.88 6.47 10.10
CA ASN A 2 -0.80 5.83 9.33
C ASN A 2 -1.32 5.45 7.93
N ILE A 3 -0.67 5.92 6.87
CA ILE A 3 -1.11 5.68 5.49
C ILE A 3 -1.14 4.19 5.12
N TYR A 4 -0.18 3.40 5.62
CA TYR A 4 -0.13 1.96 5.38
C TYR A 4 -1.30 1.25 6.05
N ARG A 5 -1.67 1.67 7.27
CA ARG A 5 -2.82 1.09 7.98
C ARG A 5 -4.12 1.41 7.25
N THR A 6 -4.29 2.65 6.78
CA THR A 6 -5.43 3.04 5.95
C THR A 6 -5.57 2.15 4.70
N VAL A 7 -4.46 1.90 4.00
CA VAL A 7 -4.47 1.04 2.81
C VAL A 7 -4.84 -0.40 3.17
N ILE A 8 -4.26 -0.97 4.24
CA ILE A 8 -4.59 -2.33 4.70
C ILE A 8 -6.08 -2.45 5.02
N ASP A 9 -6.62 -1.52 5.80
CA ASP A 9 -8.00 -1.54 6.24
C ASP A 9 -8.97 -1.39 5.04
N HIS A 10 -8.59 -0.60 4.03
CA HIS A 10 -9.39 -0.43 2.81
C HIS A 10 -9.33 -1.64 1.86
N MET A 11 -8.17 -2.27 1.71
CA MET A 11 -8.02 -3.39 0.78
C MET A 11 -8.75 -4.66 1.23
N MET A 12 -9.16 -4.75 2.50
CA MET A 12 -9.86 -5.90 3.09
C MET A 12 -9.21 -7.25 2.77
N ILE A 13 -7.88 -7.29 2.58
CA ILE A 13 -7.15 -8.53 2.28
C ILE A 13 -7.15 -9.38 3.56
N GLU A 14 -7.89 -10.48 3.54
CA GLU A 14 -7.87 -11.44 4.63
C GLU A 14 -6.49 -12.10 4.75
N PRO A 15 -5.78 -11.96 5.89
CA PRO A 15 -4.39 -12.41 6.02
C PRO A 15 -4.19 -13.90 5.78
N PHE A 16 -5.19 -14.73 6.11
CA PHE A 16 -5.13 -16.19 6.02
C PHE A 16 -5.65 -16.73 4.69
N SER A 17 -6.29 -15.89 3.89
CA SER A 17 -6.84 -16.21 2.55
C SER A 17 -5.99 -15.58 1.43
N ALA A 18 -5.03 -14.73 1.79
CA ALA A 18 -4.12 -14.09 0.84
C ALA A 18 -3.12 -15.10 0.30
N HIS A 19 -3.04 -15.20 -1.03
CA HIS A 19 -2.07 -16.03 -1.73
C HIS A 19 -1.35 -15.22 -2.82
N GLY A 20 -0.17 -15.69 -3.21
CA GLY A 20 0.63 -15.06 -4.26
C GLY A 20 0.91 -13.58 -3.98
N GLU A 21 0.52 -12.73 -4.92
CA GLU A 21 0.88 -11.31 -4.90
C GLU A 21 0.15 -10.51 -3.83
N ASN A 22 -1.05 -10.94 -3.42
CA ASN A 22 -1.79 -10.28 -2.33
C ASN A 22 -1.14 -10.54 -0.97
N ALA A 23 -0.60 -11.75 -0.74
CA ALA A 23 0.15 -12.06 0.48
C ALA A 23 1.48 -11.28 0.54
N TRP A 24 2.16 -11.18 -0.60
CA TRP A 24 3.37 -10.36 -0.72
C TRP A 24 3.08 -8.89 -0.44
N LEU A 25 2.05 -8.32 -1.08
CA LEU A 25 1.65 -6.93 -0.88
C LEU A 25 1.25 -6.66 0.57
N LEU A 26 0.43 -7.54 1.18
CA LEU A 26 0.05 -7.41 2.58
C LEU A 26 1.28 -7.38 3.49
N SER A 27 2.29 -8.21 3.21
CA SER A 27 3.55 -8.21 3.97
C SER A 27 4.30 -6.88 3.86
N VAL A 28 4.40 -6.32 2.64
CA VAL A 28 5.01 -4.99 2.42
C VAL A 28 4.25 -3.91 3.19
N LEU A 29 2.92 -3.93 3.12
CA LEU A 29 2.10 -2.95 3.80
C LEU A 29 2.17 -3.08 5.33
N GLN A 30 2.19 -4.30 5.86
CA GLN A 30 2.31 -4.57 7.30
C GLN A 30 3.65 -4.05 7.85
N LEU A 31 4.75 -4.26 7.13
CA LEU A 31 6.06 -3.70 7.49
C LEU A 31 6.01 -2.17 7.57
N GLY A 32 5.40 -1.51 6.57
CA GLY A 32 5.17 -0.06 6.60
C GLY A 32 4.19 0.39 7.69
N GLY A 33 3.22 -0.44 8.05
CA GLY A 33 2.24 -0.19 9.11
C GLY A 33 2.85 -0.09 10.51
N HIS A 34 4.04 -0.64 10.72
CA HIS A 34 4.82 -0.45 11.96
C HIS A 34 5.60 0.87 11.99
N LEU A 35 5.68 1.59 10.88
CA LEU A 35 6.36 2.87 10.77
C LEU A 35 5.35 4.00 10.98
N ASN A 36 5.73 5.10 11.64
CA ASN A 36 4.83 6.23 11.84
C ASN A 36 4.78 7.15 10.60
N VAL A 37 4.30 6.62 9.46
CA VAL A 37 4.21 7.35 8.19
C VAL A 37 2.84 7.99 8.05
N THR A 38 2.82 9.31 7.98
CA THR A 38 1.61 10.10 7.78
C THR A 38 1.64 10.79 6.44
N GLY A 39 0.49 10.89 5.78
CA GLY A 39 0.34 11.58 4.51
C GLY A 39 -1.07 12.16 4.38
N THR A 40 -1.21 13.12 3.48
CA THR A 40 -2.48 13.78 3.14
C THR A 40 -2.91 13.41 1.72
N GLY A 41 -4.21 13.38 1.45
CA GLY A 41 -4.75 13.03 0.14
C GLY A 41 -4.94 11.52 -0.03
N ASN A 42 -4.66 11.01 -1.23
CA ASN A 42 -4.85 9.59 -1.56
C ASN A 42 -3.80 8.70 -0.85
N PRO A 43 -4.21 7.84 0.09
CA PRO A 43 -3.27 7.03 0.89
C PRO A 43 -2.49 6.01 0.05
N PHE A 44 -3.06 5.52 -1.06
CA PHE A 44 -2.41 4.56 -1.96
C PHE A 44 -1.22 5.19 -2.69
N LYS A 45 -1.42 6.40 -3.23
CA LYS A 45 -0.35 7.18 -3.87
C LYS A 45 0.73 7.58 -2.85
N ALA A 46 0.32 7.94 -1.62
CA ALA A 46 1.24 8.26 -0.54
C ALA A 46 2.14 7.07 -0.15
N VAL A 47 1.59 5.85 -0.08
CA VAL A 47 2.39 4.64 0.19
C VAL A 47 3.43 4.39 -0.91
N VAL A 48 3.03 4.51 -2.17
CA VAL A 48 3.97 4.36 -3.30
C VAL A 48 5.07 5.42 -3.23
N SER A 49 4.75 6.67 -2.87
CA SER A 49 5.74 7.73 -2.69
C SER A 49 6.71 7.41 -1.56
N ASP A 50 6.22 7.04 -0.38
CA ASP A 50 7.08 6.71 0.78
C ASP A 50 8.03 5.54 0.45
N LEU A 51 7.58 4.53 -0.30
CA LEU A 51 8.44 3.45 -0.76
C LEU A 51 9.55 3.93 -1.72
N ARG A 52 9.27 4.93 -2.59
CA ARG A 52 10.30 5.53 -3.45
C ARG A 52 11.29 6.34 -2.63
N ASP A 53 10.82 7.14 -1.69
CA ASP A 53 11.63 8.01 -0.85
C ASP A 53 12.59 7.20 0.05
N ARG A 54 12.17 5.98 0.43
CA ARG A 54 13.00 4.99 1.14
C ARG A 54 14.00 4.25 0.27
N ASN A 55 14.10 4.59 -1.01
CA ASN A 55 15.00 3.95 -1.97
C ASN A 55 14.77 2.43 -2.11
N ILE A 56 13.52 1.98 -2.03
CA ILE A 56 13.15 0.59 -2.31
C ILE A 56 13.34 0.30 -3.81
N ALA A 57 13.71 -0.93 -4.15
CA ALA A 57 13.97 -1.35 -5.53
C ALA A 57 12.83 -0.91 -6.49
N PRO A 58 13.13 -0.22 -7.61
CA PRO A 58 12.11 0.36 -8.48
C PRO A 58 11.11 -0.66 -9.03
N CYS A 59 11.55 -1.88 -9.33
CA CYS A 59 10.67 -2.95 -9.81
C CYS A 59 9.63 -3.39 -8.75
N ALA A 60 10.03 -3.46 -7.48
CA ALA A 60 9.13 -3.77 -6.37
C ALA A 60 8.11 -2.65 -6.18
N VAL A 61 8.56 -1.39 -6.20
CA VAL A 61 7.65 -0.23 -6.08
C VAL A 61 6.68 -0.16 -7.26
N ALA A 62 7.13 -0.44 -8.48
CA ALA A 62 6.27 -0.50 -9.65
C ALA A 62 5.20 -1.60 -9.50
N ARG A 63 5.56 -2.77 -8.94
CA ARG A 63 4.58 -3.84 -8.67
C ARG A 63 3.57 -3.44 -7.60
N VAL A 64 4.01 -2.82 -6.50
CA VAL A 64 3.09 -2.28 -5.47
C VAL A 64 2.13 -1.26 -6.10
N ALA A 65 2.65 -0.33 -6.90
CA ALA A 65 1.82 0.67 -7.57
C ALA A 65 0.76 0.04 -8.50
N GLN A 66 1.13 -1.00 -9.26
CA GLN A 66 0.18 -1.74 -10.10
C GLN A 66 -0.93 -2.41 -9.29
N LEU A 67 -0.58 -3.07 -8.19
CA LEU A 67 -1.56 -3.77 -7.35
C LEU A 67 -2.48 -2.80 -6.60
N LEU A 68 -2.00 -1.61 -6.26
CA LEU A 68 -2.79 -0.57 -5.59
C LEU A 68 -3.58 0.31 -6.56
N ASN A 69 -3.37 0.22 -7.88
CA ASN A 69 -3.92 1.17 -8.85
C ASN A 69 -5.46 1.21 -8.82
N THR A 70 -6.12 0.05 -8.87
CA THR A 70 -7.58 -0.01 -8.87
C THR A 70 -8.18 0.57 -7.59
N ALA A 71 -7.62 0.25 -6.42
CA ALA A 71 -8.07 0.80 -5.14
C ALA A 71 -7.79 2.31 -5.04
N SER A 72 -6.67 2.78 -5.59
CA SER A 72 -6.33 4.19 -5.70
C SER A 72 -7.35 4.97 -6.54
N GLU A 73 -7.78 4.43 -7.68
CA GLU A 73 -8.78 5.04 -8.56
C GLU A 73 -10.17 5.08 -7.91
N GLN A 74 -10.54 3.99 -7.22
CA GLN A 74 -11.77 3.93 -6.43
C GLN A 74 -11.78 5.00 -5.33
N TRP A 75 -10.67 5.20 -4.61
CA TRP A 75 -10.56 6.22 -3.58
C TRP A 75 -10.77 7.65 -4.11
N GLU A 76 -10.31 7.95 -5.32
CA GLU A 76 -10.44 9.28 -5.92
C GLU A 76 -11.82 9.56 -6.52
N SER A 77 -12.64 8.52 -6.68
CA SER A 77 -14.00 8.62 -7.20
C SER A 77 -15.04 8.90 -6.09
N HIS A 78 -14.60 9.03 -4.84
CA HIS A 78 -15.41 9.28 -3.63
C HIS A 78 -15.00 10.58 -2.95
#